data_AF-A0A7V2B225-F1
#
_entry.id   AF-A0A7V2B225-F1
#
_cell.length_a   1.000
_cell.length_b   1.000
_cell.length_c   1.000
_cell.angle_alpha   90.00
_cell.angle_beta   90.00
_cell.angle_gamma   90.00
#
_symmetry.space_group_name_H-M   'P 1'
#
loop_
_entity.id
_entity.type
_entity.pdbx_description
1 polymer ?
#
loop_
_entity_poly.entity_id
_entity_poly.type
_entity_poly.pdbx_seq_one_letter_code
_entity_poly.pdbx_strand_id
1 'polypeptide(L)'
;MSSELSRRDALKLLALMAAAPTFSFGCRPEEIHQAHQRQGQTQPSPDRKPQFFTEHEYRTITVLADWIIPADERSGSASDAGVPAFIDYIMTDPLIPGLERRQTAIRGGLAWLDYHCLKRYGEPFVACTPSQQQEMLEQIAYPEVAPPEMQPGVAFFNSLRDLVASGFWTSQMGMEDLGYKGNTAVPEWTGCPEEVLAHLKLG
;
A
#
# COMPACT_ATOMS: atom_id res chain seq x y z
N MET A 1 -31.83 -49.05 -10.52
CA MET A 1 -32.09 -49.10 -9.06
C MET A 1 -30.90 -48.45 -8.38
N SER A 2 -30.98 -47.15 -8.16
CA SER A 2 -29.90 -46.36 -7.56
C SER A 2 -30.01 -46.49 -6.05
N SER A 3 -29.01 -47.05 -5.40
CA SER A 3 -28.92 -47.10 -3.94
C SER A 3 -28.71 -45.68 -3.40
N GLU A 4 -29.67 -45.13 -2.67
CA GLU A 4 -29.48 -43.87 -1.95
C GLU A 4 -28.42 -44.04 -0.86
N LEU A 5 -27.36 -43.22 -0.92
CA LEU A 5 -26.34 -43.18 0.13
C LEU A 5 -26.97 -42.68 1.43
N SER A 6 -26.99 -43.53 2.46
CA SER A 6 -27.39 -43.12 3.81
C SER A 6 -26.35 -42.17 4.42
N ARG A 7 -26.80 -41.23 5.26
CA ARG A 7 -25.92 -40.34 6.05
C ARG A 7 -24.84 -41.12 6.81
N ARG A 8 -25.16 -42.33 7.27
CA ARG A 8 -24.20 -43.20 7.97
C ARG A 8 -23.12 -43.75 7.03
N ASP A 9 -23.46 -44.00 5.78
CA ASP A 9 -22.52 -44.51 4.78
C ASP A 9 -21.64 -43.38 4.25
N ALA A 10 -22.18 -42.17 4.11
CA ALA A 10 -21.40 -40.96 3.83
C ALA A 10 -20.38 -40.66 4.93
N LEU A 11 -20.76 -40.80 6.22
CA LEU A 11 -19.84 -40.60 7.34
C LEU A 11 -18.74 -41.68 7.42
N LYS A 12 -19.05 -42.93 7.07
CA LYS A 12 -18.04 -43.99 6.97
C LYS A 12 -17.08 -43.73 5.82
N LEU A 13 -17.57 -43.23 4.68
CA LEU A 13 -16.74 -42.88 3.52
C LEU A 13 -15.77 -41.72 3.84
N LEU A 14 -16.24 -40.70 4.57
CA LEU A 14 -15.40 -39.60 5.06
C LEU A 14 -14.31 -40.08 6.03
N ALA A 15 -14.64 -41.01 6.93
CA ALA A 15 -13.67 -41.58 7.86
C ALA A 15 -12.58 -42.42 7.16
N LEU A 16 -12.92 -43.10 6.06
CA LEU A 16 -11.97 -43.87 5.25
C LEU A 16 -11.01 -42.97 4.45
N MET A 17 -11.43 -41.76 4.08
CA MET A 17 -10.59 -40.79 3.34
C MET A 17 -9.49 -40.16 4.20
N ALA A 18 -9.62 -40.17 5.53
CA ALA A 18 -8.61 -39.64 6.45
C ALA A 18 -7.35 -40.52 6.58
N ALA A 19 -7.37 -41.75 6.04
CA ALA A 19 -6.25 -42.70 6.13
C ALA A 19 -5.32 -42.69 4.89
N ALA A 20 -5.63 -41.93 3.83
CA ALA A 20 -4.80 -41.82 2.64
C ALA A 20 -4.01 -40.49 2.65
N PRO A 21 -2.66 -40.50 2.70
CA PRO A 21 -1.87 -39.27 2.87
C PRO A 21 -1.76 -38.41 1.60
N THR A 22 -2.54 -38.68 0.54
CA THR A 22 -2.27 -38.12 -0.80
C THR A 22 -3.11 -36.92 -1.23
N PHE A 23 -4.00 -36.39 -0.40
CA PHE A 23 -4.70 -35.13 -0.74
C PHE A 23 -4.81 -34.19 0.46
N SER A 24 -3.72 -33.48 0.74
CA SER A 24 -3.74 -32.28 1.60
C SER A 24 -4.06 -31.06 0.75
N PHE A 25 -5.34 -30.69 0.66
CA PHE A 25 -5.77 -29.33 0.28
C PHE A 25 -5.79 -28.37 1.50
N GLY A 26 -5.30 -28.83 2.66
CA GLY A 26 -5.14 -28.02 3.86
C GLY A 26 -3.71 -27.52 3.99
N CYS A 27 -3.58 -26.24 4.32
CA CYS A 27 -2.31 -25.58 4.64
C CYS A 27 -1.57 -26.40 5.71
N ARG A 28 -0.31 -26.75 5.45
CA ARG A 28 0.47 -27.55 6.40
C ARG A 28 0.83 -26.71 7.62
N PRO A 29 0.88 -27.28 8.83
CA PRO A 29 1.32 -26.55 10.04
C PRO A 29 2.70 -25.89 9.88
N GLU A 30 3.57 -26.50 9.07
CA GLU A 30 4.88 -25.99 8.65
C GLU A 30 4.76 -24.67 7.86
N GLU A 31 3.78 -24.57 6.95
CA GLU A 31 3.52 -23.37 6.15
C GLU A 31 2.95 -22.25 7.01
N ILE A 32 2.12 -22.58 8.01
CA ILE A 32 1.61 -21.63 9.02
C ILE A 32 2.75 -21.11 9.90
N HIS A 33 3.66 -21.98 10.35
CA HIS A 33 4.85 -21.58 11.10
C HIS A 33 5.79 -20.71 10.27
N GLN A 34 6.02 -21.07 9.00
CA GLN A 34 6.83 -20.25 8.09
C GLN A 34 6.15 -18.90 7.79
N ALA A 35 4.82 -18.85 7.65
CA ALA A 35 4.08 -17.61 7.48
C ALA A 35 4.19 -16.70 8.72
N HIS A 36 4.08 -17.24 9.93
CA HIS A 36 4.31 -16.50 11.16
C HIS A 36 5.74 -16.01 11.31
N GLN A 37 6.74 -16.79 10.89
CA GLN A 37 8.14 -16.35 10.88
C GLN A 37 8.40 -15.24 9.84
N ARG A 38 7.67 -15.22 8.72
CA ARG A 38 7.73 -14.16 7.70
C ARG A 38 6.94 -12.90 8.07
N GLN A 39 5.98 -12.98 9.01
CA GLN A 39 5.23 -11.80 9.46
C GLN A 39 6.13 -10.71 10.07
N GLY A 40 7.32 -11.06 10.59
CA GLY A 40 8.30 -10.08 11.08
C GLY A 40 9.13 -9.38 10.00
N GLN A 41 9.00 -9.75 8.72
CA GLN A 41 9.84 -9.24 7.62
C GLN A 41 9.07 -8.44 6.56
N THR A 42 7.74 -8.29 6.70
CA THR A 42 6.89 -7.67 5.67
C THR A 42 6.72 -6.16 5.82
N GLN A 43 7.16 -5.59 6.94
CA GLN A 43 7.20 -4.13 7.13
C GLN A 43 8.65 -3.63 7.05
N PRO A 44 8.99 -2.75 6.09
CA PRO A 44 10.30 -2.13 6.08
C PRO A 44 10.51 -1.30 7.36
N SER A 45 11.65 -1.49 8.03
CA SER A 45 12.04 -0.65 9.18
C SER A 45 12.15 0.82 8.74
N PRO A 46 11.69 1.80 9.55
CA PRO A 46 11.86 3.22 9.26
C PRO A 46 13.34 3.62 9.09
N ASP A 47 14.28 2.89 9.71
CA ASP A 47 15.73 3.10 9.57
C ASP A 47 16.36 2.34 8.39
N ARG A 48 15.55 1.76 7.49
CA ARG A 48 16.04 1.04 6.32
C ARG A 48 16.72 2.02 5.37
N LYS A 49 18.00 1.78 5.08
CA LYS A 49 18.68 2.48 3.98
C LYS A 49 17.96 2.18 2.65
N PRO A 50 17.71 3.19 1.81
CA PRO A 50 17.09 2.99 0.51
C PRO A 50 17.86 1.96 -0.30
N GLN A 51 17.15 1.05 -0.96
CA GLN A 51 17.74 -0.01 -1.79
C GLN A 51 17.53 0.26 -3.28
N PHE A 52 16.43 0.90 -3.65
CA PHE A 52 16.14 1.26 -5.04
C PHE A 52 16.51 2.72 -5.34
N PHE A 53 16.10 3.64 -4.46
CA PHE A 53 16.36 5.06 -4.64
C PHE A 53 17.78 5.44 -4.22
N THR A 54 18.34 6.42 -4.90
CA THR A 54 19.48 7.19 -4.39
C THR A 54 19.06 8.01 -3.17
N GLU A 55 20.04 8.51 -2.40
CA GLU A 55 19.75 9.38 -1.24
C GLU A 55 18.95 10.62 -1.63
N HIS A 56 19.28 11.25 -2.77
CA HIS A 56 18.56 12.41 -3.29
C HIS A 56 17.11 12.05 -3.67
N GLU A 57 16.92 10.99 -4.46
CA GLU A 57 15.58 10.53 -4.86
C GLU A 57 14.72 10.17 -3.65
N TYR A 58 15.30 9.50 -2.65
CA TYR A 58 14.58 9.12 -1.42
C TYR A 58 14.15 10.35 -0.61
N ARG A 59 15.02 11.36 -0.49
CA ARG A 59 14.65 12.63 0.15
C ARG A 59 13.56 13.37 -0.62
N THR A 60 13.64 13.40 -1.95
CA THR A 60 12.60 13.98 -2.81
C THR A 60 11.26 13.26 -2.63
N ILE A 61 11.24 11.92 -2.65
CA ILE A 61 10.04 11.12 -2.38
C ILE A 61 9.49 11.39 -0.99
N THR A 62 10.34 11.52 0.03
CA THR A 62 9.91 11.83 1.40
C THR A 62 9.17 13.16 1.46
N VAL A 63 9.76 14.23 0.90
CA VAL A 63 9.13 15.56 0.88
C VAL A 63 7.84 15.54 0.04
N LEU A 64 7.84 14.87 -1.11
CA LEU A 64 6.63 14.73 -1.94
C LEU A 64 5.52 13.98 -1.22
N ALA A 65 5.84 12.91 -0.50
CA ALA A 65 4.87 12.13 0.26
C ALA A 65 4.19 13.00 1.33
N ASP A 66 4.95 13.83 2.03
CA ASP A 66 4.41 14.75 3.05
C ASP A 66 3.62 15.92 2.45
N TRP A 67 3.93 16.34 1.22
CA TRP A 67 3.06 17.27 0.47
C TRP A 67 1.72 16.64 0.07
N ILE A 68 1.69 15.32 -0.14
CA ILE A 68 0.48 14.59 -0.57
C ILE A 68 -0.40 14.25 0.63
N ILE A 69 0.18 13.73 1.72
CA ILE A 69 -0.50 13.48 3.01
C ILE A 69 0.35 14.15 4.11
N PRO A 70 0.07 15.41 4.45
CA PRO A 70 0.74 16.11 5.54
C PRO A 70 0.22 15.59 6.88
N ALA A 71 1.00 15.81 7.95
CA ALA A 71 0.51 15.60 9.32
C ALA A 71 -0.64 16.57 9.62
N ASP A 72 -1.63 16.08 10.37
CA ASP A 72 -2.80 16.84 10.79
C ASP A 72 -3.18 16.52 12.26
N GLU A 73 -4.37 16.94 12.69
CA GLU A 73 -4.84 16.71 14.07
C GLU A 73 -5.17 15.23 14.36
N ARG A 74 -5.38 14.41 13.33
CA ARG A 74 -5.79 13.00 13.44
C ARG A 74 -4.61 12.05 13.35
N SER A 75 -3.63 12.37 12.51
CA SER A 75 -2.54 11.47 12.17
C SER A 75 -1.23 12.21 11.83
N GLY A 76 -0.11 11.49 11.84
CA GLY A 76 1.17 11.97 11.33
C GLY A 76 1.18 12.05 9.80
N SER A 77 2.30 12.46 9.23
CA SER A 77 2.45 12.56 7.77
C SER A 77 2.66 11.20 7.10
N ALA A 78 2.69 11.19 5.77
CA ALA A 78 3.10 10.01 5.00
C ALA A 78 4.47 9.47 5.42
N SER A 79 5.44 10.34 5.68
CA SER A 79 6.77 9.92 6.13
C SER A 79 6.76 9.33 7.54
N ASP A 80 5.95 9.88 8.46
CA ASP A 80 5.76 9.30 9.80
C ASP A 80 5.16 7.88 9.74
N ALA A 81 4.30 7.62 8.74
CA ALA A 81 3.72 6.30 8.48
C ALA A 81 4.67 5.32 7.74
N GLY A 82 5.90 5.73 7.42
CA GLY A 82 6.89 4.89 6.73
C GLY A 82 6.67 4.73 5.22
N VAL A 83 5.85 5.58 4.61
CA VAL A 83 5.50 5.50 3.17
C VAL A 83 6.73 5.54 2.24
N PRO A 84 7.74 6.40 2.43
CA PRO A 84 8.92 6.42 1.55
C PRO A 84 9.66 5.08 1.53
N ALA A 85 9.80 4.43 2.70
CA ALA A 85 10.43 3.11 2.83
C ALA A 85 9.59 2.01 2.17
N PHE A 86 8.26 2.11 2.25
CA PHE A 86 7.35 1.24 1.51
C PHE A 86 7.51 1.39 0.00
N ILE A 87 7.53 2.62 -0.52
CA ILE A 87 7.70 2.88 -1.96
C ILE A 87 9.06 2.36 -2.45
N ASP A 88 10.14 2.59 -1.70
CA ASP A 88 11.46 2.01 -2.02
C ASP A 88 11.40 0.48 -2.07
N TYR A 89 10.75 -0.14 -1.09
CA TYR A 89 10.64 -1.60 -1.00
C TYR A 89 9.87 -2.20 -2.18
N ILE A 90 8.69 -1.69 -2.54
CA ILE A 90 7.89 -2.25 -3.65
C ILE A 90 8.60 -2.09 -5.00
N MET A 91 9.51 -1.11 -5.13
CA MET A 91 10.36 -0.97 -6.32
C MET A 91 11.49 -2.01 -6.38
N THR A 92 11.63 -2.86 -5.37
CA THR A 92 12.58 -4.00 -5.37
C THR A 92 11.89 -5.36 -5.40
N ASP A 93 10.56 -5.40 -5.29
CA ASP A 93 9.81 -6.66 -5.16
C ASP A 93 9.54 -7.28 -6.55
N PRO A 94 10.15 -8.44 -6.88
CA PRO A 94 9.98 -9.10 -8.16
C PRO A 94 8.55 -9.64 -8.39
N LEU A 95 7.71 -9.71 -7.34
CA LEU A 95 6.32 -10.13 -7.45
C LEU A 95 5.41 -9.02 -7.99
N ILE A 96 5.87 -7.77 -8.03
CA ILE A 96 5.09 -6.63 -8.54
C ILE A 96 5.05 -6.66 -10.08
N PRO A 97 3.86 -6.77 -10.70
CA PRO A 97 3.75 -6.78 -12.16
C PRO A 97 4.23 -5.46 -12.78
N GLY A 98 5.05 -5.59 -13.83
CA GLY A 98 5.57 -4.45 -14.59
C GLY A 98 6.62 -3.64 -13.83
N LEU A 99 7.36 -4.26 -12.90
CA LEU A 99 8.37 -3.62 -12.05
C LEU A 99 9.31 -2.68 -12.82
N GLU A 100 9.98 -3.15 -13.87
CA GLU A 100 10.93 -2.33 -14.65
C GLU A 100 10.29 -1.07 -15.23
N ARG A 101 9.05 -1.18 -15.71
CA ARG A 101 8.28 -0.04 -16.24
C ARG A 101 7.95 0.96 -15.12
N ARG A 102 7.58 0.47 -13.94
CA ARG A 102 7.30 1.30 -12.75
C ARG A 102 8.56 2.02 -12.27
N GLN A 103 9.68 1.30 -12.16
CA GLN A 103 10.99 1.85 -11.82
C GLN A 103 11.41 2.95 -12.80
N THR A 104 11.23 2.71 -14.10
CA THR A 104 11.55 3.71 -15.14
C THR A 104 10.65 4.94 -15.02
N ALA A 105 9.34 4.75 -14.81
CA ALA A 105 8.39 5.84 -14.70
C ALA A 105 8.66 6.73 -13.48
N ILE A 106 8.91 6.14 -12.30
CA ILE A 106 9.14 6.92 -11.07
C ILE A 106 10.44 7.71 -11.14
N ARG A 107 11.53 7.12 -11.66
CA ARG A 107 12.80 7.85 -11.87
C ARG A 107 12.67 8.94 -12.93
N GLY A 108 11.95 8.66 -14.02
CA GLY A 108 11.66 9.65 -15.05
C GLY A 108 10.90 10.86 -14.50
N GLY A 109 9.92 10.62 -13.63
CA GLY A 109 9.16 11.67 -12.97
C GLY A 109 9.96 12.50 -11.96
N LEU A 110 10.82 11.85 -11.16
CA LEU A 110 11.75 12.54 -10.26
C LEU A 110 12.74 13.43 -11.04
N ALA A 111 13.32 12.91 -12.11
CA ALA A 111 14.21 13.68 -12.98
C ALA A 111 13.49 14.84 -13.68
N TRP A 112 12.24 14.64 -14.11
CA TRP A 112 11.40 15.69 -14.67
C TRP A 112 11.17 16.82 -13.65
N LEU A 113 10.83 16.47 -12.41
CA LEU A 113 10.57 17.43 -11.35
C LEU A 113 11.82 18.27 -11.02
N ASP A 114 12.97 17.62 -10.89
CA ASP A 114 14.24 18.32 -10.66
C ASP A 114 14.62 19.21 -11.84
N TYR A 115 14.46 18.74 -13.08
CA TYR A 115 14.74 19.56 -14.27
C TYR A 115 13.89 20.85 -14.29
N HIS A 116 12.60 20.74 -13.99
CA HIS A 116 11.71 21.89 -13.96
C HIS A 116 12.04 22.86 -12.82
N CYS A 117 12.40 22.35 -11.64
CA CYS A 117 12.85 23.18 -10.51
C CYS A 117 14.20 23.86 -10.79
N LEU A 118 15.18 23.13 -11.33
CA LEU A 118 16.49 23.67 -11.70
C LEU A 118 16.34 24.80 -12.72
N LYS A 119 15.47 24.61 -13.72
CA LYS A 119 15.22 25.62 -14.76
C LYS A 119 14.55 26.87 -14.20
N ARG A 120 13.63 26.75 -13.24
CA ARG A 120 12.82 27.85 -12.72
C ARG A 120 13.47 28.57 -11.54
N TYR A 121 14.17 27.83 -10.69
CA TYR A 121 14.65 28.29 -9.38
C TYR A 121 16.16 28.12 -9.19
N GLY A 122 16.84 27.39 -10.08
CA GLY A 122 18.29 27.14 -9.99
C GLY A 122 18.68 25.98 -9.06
N GLU A 123 17.71 25.33 -8.41
CA GLU A 123 17.91 24.26 -7.43
C GLU A 123 17.04 23.03 -7.75
N PRO A 124 17.47 21.81 -7.40
CA PRO A 124 16.59 20.64 -7.48
C PRO A 124 15.43 20.76 -6.46
N PHE A 125 14.34 20.03 -6.67
CA PHE A 125 13.08 20.23 -5.96
C PHE A 125 13.23 20.22 -4.43
N VAL A 126 13.97 19.24 -3.90
CA VAL A 126 14.16 19.06 -2.45
C VAL A 126 14.99 20.19 -1.81
N ALA A 127 15.74 20.95 -2.61
CA ALA A 127 16.51 22.12 -2.17
C ALA A 127 15.74 23.44 -2.37
N CYS A 128 14.64 23.43 -3.11
CA CYS A 128 13.76 24.60 -3.23
C CYS A 128 13.09 24.94 -1.89
N THR A 129 12.74 26.23 -1.72
CA THR A 129 11.94 26.68 -0.57
C THR A 129 10.53 26.06 -0.60
N PRO A 130 9.83 25.97 0.55
CA PRO A 130 8.47 25.42 0.58
C PRO A 130 7.50 26.13 -0.39
N SER A 131 7.62 27.45 -0.54
CA SER A 131 6.80 28.21 -1.50
C SER A 131 7.08 27.83 -2.95
N GLN A 132 8.35 27.61 -3.32
CA GLN A 132 8.74 27.19 -4.67
C GLN A 132 8.32 25.74 -4.96
N GLN A 133 8.42 24.87 -3.96
CA GLN A 133 7.91 23.50 -4.04
C GLN A 133 6.41 23.51 -4.30
N GLN A 134 5.65 24.24 -3.49
CA GLN A 134 4.20 24.38 -3.65
C GLN A 134 3.85 24.90 -5.04
N GLU A 135 4.49 26.00 -5.49
CA GLU A 135 4.25 26.58 -6.81
C GLU A 135 4.53 25.58 -7.94
N MET A 136 5.57 24.73 -7.83
CA MET A 136 5.83 23.68 -8.80
C MET A 136 4.77 22.58 -8.75
N LEU A 137 4.38 22.13 -7.55
CA LEU A 137 3.37 21.08 -7.38
C LEU A 137 2.00 21.53 -7.89
N GLU A 138 1.62 22.80 -7.69
CA GLU A 138 0.36 23.36 -8.21
C GLU A 138 0.22 23.23 -9.73
N GLN A 139 1.32 23.26 -10.49
CA GLN A 139 1.31 23.08 -11.95
C GLN A 139 0.95 21.65 -12.39
N ILE A 140 1.13 20.66 -11.52
CA ILE A 140 0.96 19.24 -11.83
C ILE A 140 -0.11 18.55 -10.98
N ALA A 141 -0.61 19.24 -9.94
CA ALA A 141 -1.56 18.72 -8.98
C ALA A 141 -2.99 18.56 -9.53
N TYR A 142 -3.34 19.26 -10.61
CA TYR A 142 -4.72 19.33 -11.11
C TYR A 142 -4.77 19.04 -12.62
N PRO A 143 -5.03 17.78 -13.03
CA PRO A 143 -4.94 17.36 -14.43
C PRO A 143 -5.84 18.15 -15.39
N GLU A 144 -7.02 18.55 -14.93
CA GLU A 144 -8.06 19.26 -15.70
C GLU A 144 -7.62 20.65 -16.16
N VAL A 145 -6.68 21.28 -15.44
CA VAL A 145 -6.24 22.66 -15.69
C VAL A 145 -4.74 22.76 -15.98
N ALA A 146 -4.02 21.64 -15.90
CA ALA A 146 -2.59 21.60 -16.17
C ALA A 146 -2.29 21.81 -17.66
N PRO A 147 -1.35 22.69 -18.01
CA PRO A 147 -1.07 22.97 -19.40
C PRO A 147 -0.40 21.74 -20.08
N PRO A 148 -0.53 21.59 -21.42
CA PRO A 148 -0.07 20.40 -22.14
C PRO A 148 1.41 20.02 -21.89
N GLU A 149 2.28 21.01 -21.71
CA GLU A 149 3.70 20.81 -21.43
C GLU A 149 4.00 20.20 -20.05
N MET A 150 3.05 20.29 -19.11
CA MET A 150 3.18 19.73 -17.75
C MET A 150 2.63 18.31 -17.64
N GLN A 151 1.99 17.78 -18.69
CA GLN A 151 1.33 16.46 -18.67
C GLN A 151 2.24 15.30 -18.22
N PRO A 152 3.55 15.24 -18.58
CA PRO A 152 4.44 14.23 -18.02
C PRO A 152 4.55 14.30 -16.48
N GLY A 153 4.64 15.51 -15.93
CA GLY A 153 4.68 15.75 -14.49
C GLY A 153 3.35 15.43 -13.81
N VAL A 154 2.22 15.74 -14.47
CA VAL A 154 0.87 15.35 -14.01
C VAL A 154 0.74 13.83 -13.89
N ALA A 155 1.14 13.09 -14.93
CA ALA A 155 1.06 11.63 -14.93
C ALA A 155 1.92 11.00 -13.83
N PHE A 156 3.12 11.54 -13.61
CA PHE A 156 4.00 11.16 -12.51
C PHE A 156 3.34 11.44 -11.15
N PHE A 157 2.87 12.66 -10.92
CA PHE A 157 2.35 13.07 -9.62
C PHE A 157 1.06 12.34 -9.25
N ASN A 158 0.19 12.07 -10.21
CA ASN A 158 -0.99 11.22 -10.00
C ASN A 158 -0.60 9.80 -9.60
N SER A 159 0.35 9.18 -10.31
CA SER A 159 0.84 7.84 -9.97
C SER A 159 1.49 7.81 -8.58
N LEU A 160 2.21 8.87 -8.21
CA LEU A 160 2.82 8.99 -6.89
C LEU A 160 1.77 9.16 -5.80
N ARG A 161 0.71 9.94 -6.03
CA ARG A 161 -0.41 10.09 -5.08
C ARG A 161 -1.08 8.74 -4.79
N ASP A 162 -1.35 7.95 -5.82
CA ASP A 162 -1.93 6.61 -5.65
C ASP A 162 -1.02 5.71 -4.80
N LEU A 163 0.29 5.76 -5.03
CA LEU A 163 1.28 5.01 -4.24
C LEU A 163 1.36 5.50 -2.80
N VAL A 164 1.36 6.81 -2.57
CA VAL A 164 1.41 7.41 -1.22
C VAL A 164 0.15 7.09 -0.44
N ALA A 165 -1.03 7.25 -1.06
CA ALA A 165 -2.31 6.87 -0.48
C ALA A 165 -2.34 5.38 -0.10
N SER A 166 -1.90 4.51 -1.02
CA SER A 166 -1.82 3.08 -0.78
C SER A 166 -0.91 2.76 0.40
N GLY A 167 0.29 3.36 0.44
CA GLY A 167 1.23 3.16 1.54
C GLY A 167 0.69 3.65 2.88
N PHE A 168 0.08 4.84 2.91
CA PHE A 168 -0.40 5.46 4.13
C PHE A 168 -1.56 4.68 4.74
N TRP A 169 -2.65 4.46 3.98
CA TRP A 169 -3.86 3.82 4.51
C TRP A 169 -3.76 2.29 4.66
N THR A 170 -2.66 1.67 4.21
CA THR A 170 -2.33 0.27 4.57
C THR A 170 -1.32 0.15 5.71
N SER A 171 -0.75 1.26 6.18
CA SER A 171 0.06 1.30 7.39
C SER A 171 -0.81 1.19 8.65
N GLN A 172 -0.18 0.92 9.80
CA GLN A 172 -0.89 0.96 11.08
C GLN A 172 -1.50 2.35 11.35
N MET A 173 -0.72 3.42 11.15
CA MET A 173 -1.17 4.80 11.36
C MET A 173 -2.40 5.13 10.50
N GLY A 174 -2.36 4.79 9.21
CA GLY A 174 -3.50 5.06 8.32
C GLY A 174 -4.71 4.16 8.58
N MET A 175 -4.52 2.91 9.02
CA MET A 175 -5.64 2.07 9.47
C MET A 175 -6.32 2.64 10.71
N GLU A 176 -5.55 3.18 11.65
CA GLU A 176 -6.06 3.89 12.83
C GLU A 176 -6.78 5.18 12.42
N ASP A 177 -6.23 5.96 11.48
CA ASP A 177 -6.87 7.16 10.93
C ASP A 177 -8.26 6.85 10.34
N LEU A 178 -8.38 5.75 9.57
CA LEU A 178 -9.65 5.30 9.00
C LEU A 178 -10.64 4.74 10.03
N GLY A 179 -10.19 4.45 11.27
CA GLY A 179 -10.95 3.67 12.23
C GLY A 179 -11.22 2.24 11.74
N TYR A 180 -10.33 1.68 10.92
CA TYR A 180 -10.50 0.37 10.33
C TYR A 180 -10.35 -0.74 11.38
N LYS A 181 -11.40 -1.54 11.59
CA LYS A 181 -11.44 -2.64 12.58
C LYS A 181 -11.41 -4.04 11.95
N GLY A 182 -11.31 -4.16 10.63
CA GLY A 182 -11.46 -5.44 9.92
C GLY A 182 -10.35 -6.46 10.20
N ASN A 183 -9.17 -6.01 10.62
CA ASN A 183 -8.05 -6.88 11.00
C ASN A 183 -8.01 -7.19 12.50
N THR A 184 -9.00 -6.75 13.28
CA THR A 184 -9.09 -7.04 14.71
C THR A 184 -9.67 -8.44 14.91
N ALA A 185 -8.87 -9.35 15.48
CA ALA A 185 -9.36 -10.67 15.86
C ALA A 185 -10.40 -10.53 16.99
N VAL A 186 -11.57 -11.12 16.77
CA VAL A 186 -12.62 -11.23 17.80
C VAL A 186 -12.74 -12.68 18.28
N PRO A 187 -12.91 -12.94 19.58
CA PRO A 187 -13.09 -14.30 20.11
C PRO A 187 -14.39 -14.95 19.60
N GLU A 188 -15.42 -14.13 19.40
CA GLU A 188 -16.72 -14.52 18.89
C GLU A 188 -17.22 -13.43 17.93
N TRP A 189 -17.75 -13.83 16.78
CA TRP A 189 -18.38 -12.92 15.84
C TRP A 189 -19.87 -12.80 16.15
N THR A 190 -20.27 -11.70 16.76
CA THR A 190 -21.66 -11.43 17.16
C THR A 190 -22.52 -10.81 16.05
N GLY A 191 -21.98 -10.69 14.83
CA GLY A 191 -22.69 -10.11 13.70
C GLY A 191 -22.66 -8.58 13.67
N CYS A 192 -23.59 -8.00 12.91
CA CYS A 192 -23.73 -6.56 12.79
C CYS A 192 -24.37 -5.98 14.08
N PRO A 193 -23.85 -4.88 14.65
CA PRO A 193 -24.45 -4.24 15.82
C PRO A 193 -25.93 -3.88 15.58
N GLU A 194 -26.77 -4.06 16.60
CA GLU A 194 -28.22 -3.81 16.50
C GLU A 194 -28.55 -2.37 16.07
N GLU A 195 -27.76 -1.40 16.53
CA GLU A 195 -27.85 0.01 16.10
C GLU A 195 -27.67 0.20 14.59
N VAL A 196 -26.78 -0.58 13.97
CA VAL A 196 -26.52 -0.52 12.52
C VAL A 196 -27.65 -1.22 11.76
N LEU A 197 -28.14 -2.36 12.26
CA LEU A 197 -29.28 -3.07 11.68
C LEU A 197 -30.54 -2.19 11.69
N ALA A 198 -30.80 -1.50 12.80
CA ALA A 198 -31.90 -0.54 12.92
C ALA A 198 -31.74 0.64 11.96
N HIS A 199 -30.54 1.20 11.83
CA HIS A 199 -30.26 2.27 10.87
C HIS A 199 -30.52 1.84 9.42
N LEU A 200 -30.12 0.62 9.06
CA LEU A 200 -30.32 0.03 7.74
C LEU A 200 -31.73 -0.53 7.50
N LYS A 201 -32.61 -0.53 8.52
CA LYS A 201 -33.95 -1.12 8.50
C LYS A 201 -33.95 -2.62 8.18
N LEU A 202 -32.94 -3.32 8.69
CA LEU A 202 -32.74 -4.76 8.53
C LEU A 202 -32.97 -5.54 9.84
N GLY A 203 -33.35 -4.85 10.92
CA GLY A 203 -33.65 -5.39 12.25
C GLY A 203 -34.84 -4.69 12.88
#